data_AF-A0A370HWL0-F1
#
_entry.id   AF-A0A370HWL0-F1
#
_cell.length_a   1.000
_cell.length_b   1.000
_cell.length_c   1.000
_cell.angle_alpha   90.00
_cell.angle_beta   90.00
_cell.angle_gamma   90.00
#
_symmetry.space_group_name_H-M   'P 1'
#
loop_
_entity.id
_entity.type
_entity.pdbx_description
1 polymer ?
#
loop_
_entity_poly.entity_id
_entity_poly.type
_entity_poly.pdbx_seq_one_letter_code
_entity_poly.pdbx_strand_id
1 'polypeptide(L)'
;MKGLPKGWRIHDGRDPEEELRKLKRRFQAVSDRFHRARRLRSLLRQIRLPALLLTGIFAVVTVLVTLSPWPFTTTVRHLASFPSCGLARAIGLAPAYRGDPGYWAHQDEDSDGRSCETWKSH
;
A
#
# COMPACT_ATOMS: atom_id res chain seq x y z
N MET A 1 -32.55 15.48 61.48
CA MET A 1 -32.99 14.75 60.26
C MET A 1 -34.12 15.56 59.63
N LYS A 2 -33.95 16.08 58.40
CA LYS A 2 -34.97 16.89 57.73
C LYS A 2 -36.06 15.95 57.18
N GLY A 3 -37.31 16.17 57.58
CA GLY A 3 -38.46 15.39 57.10
C GLY A 3 -38.72 15.62 55.62
N LEU A 4 -39.20 14.59 54.93
CA LEU A 4 -39.47 14.61 53.49
C LEU A 4 -40.64 15.55 53.13
N PRO A 5 -40.65 16.12 51.91
CA PRO A 5 -41.71 17.01 51.45
C PRO A 5 -43.07 16.29 51.30
N LYS A 6 -44.16 17.03 51.56
CA LYS A 6 -45.55 16.52 51.56
C LYS A 6 -45.92 15.97 50.17
N GLY A 7 -46.26 14.68 50.10
CA GLY A 7 -46.66 13.98 48.87
C GLY A 7 -45.61 13.03 48.30
N TRP A 8 -44.40 12.99 48.87
CA TRP A 8 -43.38 12.02 48.47
C TRP A 8 -43.69 10.64 49.05
N ARG A 9 -43.88 9.63 48.19
CA ARG A 9 -44.05 8.23 48.60
C ARG A 9 -42.77 7.46 48.31
N ILE A 10 -42.11 6.96 49.35
CA ILE A 10 -41.02 6.00 49.21
C ILE A 10 -41.65 4.68 48.75
N HIS A 11 -41.21 4.18 47.60
CA HIS A 11 -41.66 2.89 47.09
C HIS A 11 -40.80 1.79 47.69
N ASP A 12 -41.16 1.31 48.89
CA ASP A 12 -40.50 0.15 49.49
C ASP A 12 -40.81 -1.11 48.66
N GLY A 13 -39.75 -1.74 48.12
CA GLY A 13 -39.83 -2.97 47.32
C GLY A 13 -39.40 -2.85 45.86
N ARG A 14 -39.08 -1.66 45.35
CA ARG A 14 -38.35 -1.51 44.07
C ARG A 14 -36.88 -1.27 44.33
N ASP A 15 -36.00 -2.16 43.88
CA ASP A 15 -34.56 -1.93 43.86
C ASP A 15 -34.20 -1.06 42.65
N PRO A 16 -33.91 0.25 42.83
CA PRO A 16 -33.61 1.15 41.72
C PRO A 16 -32.30 0.78 41.02
N GLU A 17 -31.36 0.16 41.75
CA GLU A 17 -30.06 -0.27 41.22
C GLU A 17 -30.22 -1.45 40.26
N GLU A 18 -31.13 -2.38 40.58
CA GLU A 18 -31.42 -3.54 39.72
C GLU A 18 -32.10 -3.10 38.42
N GLU A 19 -33.07 -2.20 38.48
CA GLU A 19 -33.73 -1.62 37.31
C GLU A 19 -32.74 -0.82 36.44
N LEU A 20 -31.84 -0.05 37.06
CA LEU A 20 -30.80 0.69 36.35
C LEU A 20 -29.82 -0.26 35.63
N ARG A 21 -29.41 -1.35 36.29
CA ARG A 21 -28.57 -2.39 35.66
C ARG A 21 -29.27 -3.04 34.47
N LYS A 22 -30.55 -3.36 34.61
CA LYS A 22 -31.37 -3.97 33.54
C LYS A 22 -31.50 -3.02 32.34
N LEU A 23 -31.70 -1.74 32.60
CA LEU A 23 -31.76 -0.70 31.57
C LEU A 23 -30.40 -0.55 30.86
N LYS A 24 -29.30 -0.48 31.61
CA LYS A 24 -27.94 -0.38 31.06
C LYS A 24 -27.57 -1.57 30.18
N ARG A 25 -27.92 -2.81 30.59
CA ARG A 25 -27.70 -4.02 29.77
C ARG A 25 -28.43 -3.95 28.43
N ARG A 26 -29.69 -3.48 28.43
CA ARG A 26 -30.48 -3.32 27.19
C ARG A 26 -29.86 -2.27 26.26
N PHE A 27 -29.39 -1.15 26.80
CA PHE A 27 -28.71 -0.13 26.01
C PHE A 27 -27.32 -0.57 25.51
N GLN A 28 -26.57 -1.32 26.31
CA GLN A 28 -25.27 -1.87 25.91
C GLN A 28 -25.37 -2.75 24.66
N ALA A 29 -26.34 -3.67 24.61
CA ALA A 29 -26.52 -4.54 23.45
C ALA A 29 -26.78 -3.77 22.14
N VAL A 30 -27.57 -2.68 22.21
CA VAL A 30 -27.85 -1.81 21.07
C VAL A 30 -26.62 -0.98 20.69
N SER A 31 -25.94 -0.41 21.68
CA SER A 31 -24.72 0.38 21.49
C SER A 31 -23.61 -0.45 20.84
N ASP A 32 -23.41 -1.68 21.31
CA ASP A 32 -22.39 -2.60 20.78
C ASP A 32 -22.63 -2.92 19.31
N ARG A 33 -23.89 -3.09 18.89
CA ARG A 33 -24.22 -3.31 17.47
C ARG A 33 -23.83 -2.11 16.61
N PHE A 34 -24.10 -0.90 17.08
CA PHE A 34 -23.72 0.33 16.38
C PHE A 34 -22.19 0.51 16.32
N HIS A 35 -21.50 0.32 17.44
CA HIS A 35 -20.04 0.41 17.51
C HIS A 35 -19.35 -0.62 16.62
N ARG A 36 -19.86 -1.87 16.56
CA ARG A 36 -19.35 -2.90 15.64
C ARG A 36 -19.48 -2.49 14.18
N ALA A 37 -20.65 -2.00 13.75
CA ALA A 37 -20.85 -1.54 12.38
C ALA A 37 -19.93 -0.37 12.00
N ARG A 38 -19.74 0.59 12.92
CA ARG A 38 -18.84 1.74 12.70
C ARG A 38 -17.38 1.31 12.64
N ARG A 39 -16.96 0.39 13.51
CA ARG A 39 -15.60 -0.19 13.51
C ARG A 39 -15.34 -0.96 12.22
N LEU A 40 -16.28 -1.79 11.77
CA LEU A 40 -16.15 -2.55 10.52
C LEU A 40 -16.04 -1.61 9.31
N ARG A 41 -16.88 -0.56 9.24
CA ARG A 41 -16.79 0.46 8.18
C ARG A 41 -15.46 1.21 8.21
N SER A 42 -14.96 1.55 9.41
CA SER A 42 -13.66 2.19 9.58
C SER A 42 -12.52 1.28 9.11
N LEU A 43 -12.53 0.01 9.50
CA LEU A 43 -11.53 -0.98 9.08
C LEU A 43 -11.58 -1.21 7.57
N LEU A 44 -12.76 -1.39 7.00
CA LEU A 44 -12.93 -1.49 5.55
C LEU A 44 -12.38 -0.25 4.85
N ARG A 45 -12.67 0.95 5.35
CA ARG A 45 -12.13 2.21 4.77
C ARG A 45 -10.60 2.26 4.87
N GLN A 46 -10.02 1.82 5.99
CA GLN A 46 -8.57 1.79 6.21
C GLN A 46 -7.87 0.74 5.34
N ILE A 47 -8.48 -0.43 5.12
CA ILE A 47 -7.86 -1.55 4.39
C ILE A 47 -8.08 -1.44 2.87
N ARG A 48 -9.17 -0.81 2.42
CA ARG A 48 -9.49 -0.71 0.98
C ARG A 48 -8.38 -0.10 0.14
N LEU A 49 -7.86 1.06 0.53
CA LEU A 49 -6.80 1.74 -0.21
C LEU A 49 -5.50 0.92 -0.29
N PRO A 50 -4.90 0.45 0.82
CA PRO A 50 -3.69 -0.35 0.75
C PRO A 50 -3.91 -1.67 0.01
N ALA A 51 -5.08 -2.31 0.15
CA ALA A 51 -5.39 -3.52 -0.61
C ALA A 51 -5.39 -3.25 -2.12
N LEU A 52 -6.01 -2.15 -2.58
CA LEU A 52 -6.01 -1.78 -4.00
C LEU A 52 -4.59 -1.50 -4.52
N LEU A 53 -3.78 -0.77 -3.75
CA LEU A 53 -2.38 -0.49 -4.10
C LEU A 53 -1.57 -1.78 -4.22
N LEU A 54 -1.69 -2.69 -3.24
CA LEU A 54 -1.00 -3.98 -3.26
C LEU A 54 -1.42 -4.83 -4.46
N THR A 55 -2.72 -4.88 -4.77
CA THR A 55 -3.20 -5.60 -5.96
C THR A 55 -2.69 -5.00 -7.27
N GLY A 56 -2.62 -3.67 -7.37
CA GLY A 56 -2.09 -2.99 -8.56
C GLY A 56 -0.59 -3.24 -8.75
N ILE A 57 0.21 -3.13 -7.68
CA ILE A 57 1.64 -3.44 -7.70
C ILE A 57 1.88 -4.88 -8.12
N PHE A 58 1.13 -5.83 -7.54
CA PHE A 58 1.24 -7.25 -7.88
C PHE A 58 0.96 -7.49 -9.36
N ALA A 59 -0.13 -6.92 -9.91
CA ALA A 59 -0.46 -7.04 -11.32
C ALA A 59 0.65 -6.49 -12.24
N VAL A 60 1.23 -5.32 -11.92
CA VAL A 60 2.33 -4.74 -12.69
C VAL A 60 3.57 -5.64 -12.66
N VAL A 61 3.94 -6.16 -11.50
CA VAL A 61 5.08 -7.07 -11.36
C VAL A 61 4.84 -8.35 -12.14
N THR A 62 3.64 -8.94 -12.06
CA THR A 62 3.30 -10.14 -12.85
C THR A 62 3.45 -9.87 -14.34
N VAL A 63 2.89 -8.76 -14.85
CA VAL A 63 2.99 -8.39 -16.26
C VAL A 63 4.44 -8.17 -16.70
N LEU A 64 5.25 -7.48 -15.89
CA LEU A 64 6.67 -7.27 -16.21
C LEU A 64 7.45 -8.59 -16.26
N VAL A 65 7.20 -9.50 -15.32
CA VAL A 65 7.88 -10.80 -15.27
C VAL A 65 7.43 -11.73 -16.39
N THR A 66 6.16 -11.69 -16.79
CA THR A 66 5.64 -12.59 -17.85
C THR A 66 5.95 -12.09 -19.26
N LEU A 67 5.98 -10.77 -19.48
CA LEU A 67 6.16 -10.20 -20.82
C LEU A 67 7.58 -9.72 -21.11
N SER A 68 8.37 -9.37 -20.09
CA SER A 68 9.74 -8.91 -20.36
C SER A 68 10.69 -10.09 -20.56
N PRO A 69 11.58 -10.05 -21.56
CA PRO A 69 12.56 -11.10 -21.81
C PRO A 69 13.67 -11.16 -20.73
N TRP A 70 13.71 -10.20 -19.80
CA TRP A 70 14.81 -10.04 -18.85
C TRP A 70 14.36 -10.07 -17.39
N PRO A 71 15.22 -10.49 -16.46
CA PRO A 71 14.99 -10.30 -15.04
C PRO A 71 14.73 -8.83 -14.70
N PHE A 72 13.88 -8.58 -13.69
CA PHE A 72 13.57 -7.23 -13.21
C PHE A 72 14.84 -6.42 -12.88
N THR A 73 15.84 -7.06 -12.26
CA THR A 73 17.12 -6.43 -11.92
C THR A 73 17.85 -5.89 -13.16
N THR A 74 17.86 -6.65 -14.25
CA THR A 74 18.43 -6.26 -15.54
C THR A 74 17.66 -5.10 -16.16
N THR A 75 16.33 -5.11 -16.07
CA THR A 75 15.49 -4.00 -16.55
C THR A 75 15.79 -2.70 -15.80
N VAL A 76 15.90 -2.76 -14.47
CA VAL A 76 16.27 -1.59 -13.65
C VAL A 76 17.66 -1.08 -14.00
N ARG A 77 18.64 -1.98 -14.17
CA ARG A 77 19.99 -1.59 -14.62
C ARG A 77 19.96 -0.95 -16.00
N HIS A 78 19.21 -1.51 -16.95
CA HIS A 78 19.10 -0.94 -18.31
C HIS A 78 18.54 0.50 -18.27
N LEU A 79 17.49 0.75 -17.48
CA LEU A 79 16.98 2.11 -17.27
C LEU A 79 18.02 3.03 -16.61
N ALA A 80 18.79 2.50 -15.64
CA ALA A 80 19.87 3.24 -15.02
C ALA A 80 21.05 3.53 -15.97
N SER A 81 21.28 2.76 -17.04
CA SER A 81 22.34 3.08 -18.02
C SER A 81 21.98 4.22 -18.97
N PHE A 82 20.70 4.62 -19.05
CA PHE A 82 20.19 5.63 -19.99
C PHE A 82 20.95 6.98 -20.02
N PRO A 83 21.36 7.57 -18.87
CA PRO A 83 21.91 8.92 -18.87
C PRO A 83 23.31 9.05 -19.49
N SER A 84 24.17 8.03 -19.36
CA SER A 84 25.56 8.13 -19.83
C SER A 84 26.26 6.78 -19.91
N CYS A 85 27.27 6.70 -20.78
CA CYS A 85 28.18 5.57 -20.84
C CYS A 85 28.99 5.34 -19.55
N GLY A 86 29.26 6.40 -18.78
CA GLY A 86 29.90 6.25 -17.46
C GLY A 86 29.03 5.46 -16.50
N LEU A 87 27.74 5.77 -16.46
CA LEU A 87 26.77 5.07 -15.62
C LEU A 87 26.52 3.65 -16.15
N ALA A 88 26.43 3.48 -17.46
CA ALA A 88 26.33 2.17 -18.12
C ALA A 88 27.50 1.24 -17.75
N ARG A 89 28.73 1.74 -17.75
CA ARG A 89 29.92 0.99 -17.32
C ARG A 89 29.91 0.72 -15.82
N ALA A 90 29.53 1.71 -14.99
CA ALA A 90 29.47 1.57 -13.54
C ALA A 90 28.52 0.45 -13.08
N ILE A 91 27.43 0.23 -13.83
CA ILE A 91 26.46 -0.85 -13.55
C ILE A 91 26.71 -2.14 -14.35
N GLY A 92 27.83 -2.20 -15.08
CA GLY A 92 28.28 -3.39 -15.81
C GLY A 92 27.45 -3.74 -17.05
N LEU A 93 26.79 -2.74 -17.66
CA LEU A 93 25.98 -2.91 -18.87
C LEU A 93 26.64 -2.32 -20.13
N ALA A 94 27.87 -1.82 -20.05
CA ALA A 94 28.59 -1.32 -21.23
C ALA A 94 29.95 -2.01 -21.39
N PRO A 95 30.41 -2.27 -22.63
CA PRO A 95 29.72 -1.99 -23.90
C PRO A 95 28.50 -2.91 -24.12
N ALA A 96 27.51 -2.44 -24.89
CA ALA A 96 26.28 -3.18 -25.17
C ALA A 96 25.96 -3.19 -26.67
N TYR A 97 25.38 -4.29 -27.14
CA TYR A 97 24.91 -4.43 -28.52
C TYR A 97 23.42 -4.10 -28.65
N ARG A 98 23.00 -3.74 -29.85
CA ARG A 98 21.59 -3.52 -30.16
C ARG A 98 20.74 -4.72 -29.74
N GLY A 99 19.76 -4.47 -28.88
CA GLY A 99 18.88 -5.50 -28.34
C GLY A 99 19.34 -6.08 -27.01
N ASP A 100 20.52 -5.73 -26.51
CA ASP A 100 20.99 -6.10 -25.17
C ASP A 100 20.66 -5.04 -24.12
N PRO A 101 20.49 -5.44 -22.84
CA PRO A 101 20.37 -4.48 -21.76
C PRO A 101 21.64 -3.63 -21.67
N GLY A 102 21.47 -2.32 -21.72
CA GLY A 102 22.56 -1.36 -21.71
C GLY A 102 22.65 -0.53 -22.97
N TYR A 103 22.14 -1.05 -24.08
CA TYR A 103 22.16 -0.37 -25.37
C TYR A 103 21.14 0.75 -25.44
N TRP A 104 21.63 1.93 -25.80
CA TRP A 104 20.80 3.09 -26.06
C TRP A 104 21.28 3.77 -27.34
N ALA A 105 20.37 4.01 -28.29
CA ALA A 105 20.72 4.54 -29.61
C ALA A 105 21.40 5.92 -29.55
N HIS A 106 21.14 6.73 -28.51
CA HIS A 106 21.84 8.02 -28.33
C HIS A 106 23.25 7.89 -27.74
N GLN A 107 23.65 6.69 -27.30
CA GLN A 107 24.98 6.36 -26.78
C GLN A 107 25.83 5.59 -27.79
N ASP A 108 25.30 5.40 -29.00
CA ASP A 108 25.92 4.73 -30.15
C ASP A 108 26.37 5.85 -31.11
N GLU A 109 27.64 6.27 -31.00
CA GLU A 109 28.16 7.48 -31.65
C GLU A 109 28.22 7.35 -33.17
N ASP A 110 28.55 6.16 -33.68
CA ASP A 110 28.69 5.85 -35.11
C ASP A 110 27.50 5.03 -35.67
N SER A 111 26.54 4.67 -34.81
CA SER A 111 25.33 3.91 -35.18
C SER A 111 25.63 2.51 -35.74
N ASP A 112 26.76 1.92 -35.35
CA ASP A 112 27.17 0.57 -35.75
C ASP A 112 26.40 -0.54 -35.00
N GLY A 113 25.61 -0.16 -34.00
CA GLY A 113 24.86 -1.07 -33.14
C GLY A 113 25.59 -1.42 -31.84
N ARG A 114 26.67 -0.71 -31.48
CA ARG A 114 27.44 -0.92 -30.25
C ARG A 114 27.54 0.39 -29.48
N SER A 115 26.83 0.46 -28.35
CA SER A 115 26.91 1.64 -27.49
C SER A 115 28.10 1.56 -26.53
N CYS A 116 28.68 2.72 -26.21
CA CYS A 116 29.68 2.88 -25.16
C CYS A 116 30.99 2.10 -25.37
N GLU A 117 31.41 1.96 -26.62
CA GLU A 117 32.73 1.43 -26.99
C GLU A 117 33.88 2.17 -26.29
N THR A 118 35.02 1.48 -26.12
CA THR A 118 36.21 2.02 -25.44
C THR A 118 37.25 2.54 -26.43
N TRP A 119 37.22 2.08 -27.67
CA TRP A 119 38.02 2.58 -28.78
C TRP A 119 37.06 3.10 -29.85
N LYS A 120 37.41 4.19 -30.56
CA LYS A 120 36.65 4.60 -31.74
C LYS A 120 36.95 3.61 -32.86
N SER A 121 35.94 2.91 -33.34
CA SER A 121 36.00 2.15 -34.57
C SER A 121 36.09 3.15 -35.75
N HIS A 122 37.28 3.30 -36.36
CA HIS A 122 37.47 4.09 -37.58
C HIS A 122 37.62 3.17 -38.79
#